data_AF-A0A382EVE1-F1
#
_entry.id   AF-A0A382EVE1-F1
#
_cell.length_a   1.000
_cell.length_b   1.000
_cell.length_c   1.000
_cell.angle_alpha   90.00
_cell.angle_beta   90.00
_cell.angle_gamma   90.00
#
_symmetry.space_group_name_H-M   'P 1'
#
loop_
_entity.id
_entity.type
_entity.pdbx_description
1 polymer ?
#
loop_
_entity_poly.entity_id
_entity_poly.type
_entity_poly.pdbx_seq_one_letter_code
_entity_poly.pdbx_strand_id
1 'polypeptide(L)'
;VADCPLPRPLVVAAIRAELRSLRKAGSIPGRDKITATIRQRLDDLALSRLQPVINGTGVVVHTNLGRSPMNPLATTGFVNLEMDLVTGRRGARAAYLERCLAELCGAEAAMVVNNCAAALVLNLRHFTAKKTEVIVSRGELVQIGGG
;
A
#
# COMPACT_ATOMS: atom_id res chain seq x y z
N VAL A 1 -7.29 -28.85 -11.10
CA VAL A 1 -7.50 -27.40 -10.86
C VAL A 1 -8.59 -27.17 -9.81
N ALA A 2 -9.38 -28.19 -9.43
CA ALA A 2 -10.41 -28.07 -8.39
C ALA A 2 -9.84 -27.65 -7.03
N ASP A 3 -8.57 -28.00 -6.75
CA ASP A 3 -7.90 -27.72 -5.47
C ASP A 3 -7.21 -26.34 -5.41
N CYS A 4 -7.46 -25.46 -6.38
CA CYS A 4 -6.85 -24.13 -6.41
C CYS A 4 -7.53 -23.20 -5.38
N PRO A 5 -6.77 -22.54 -4.48
CA PRO A 5 -7.35 -21.66 -3.46
C PRO A 5 -7.88 -20.33 -4.03
N LEU A 6 -7.71 -20.09 -5.33
CA LEU A 6 -8.19 -18.88 -6.00
C LEU A 6 -9.69 -18.95 -6.30
N PRO A 7 -10.41 -17.82 -6.21
CA PRO A 7 -11.80 -17.75 -6.62
C PRO A 7 -12.03 -18.27 -8.06
N ARG A 8 -13.10 -19.04 -8.25
CA ARG A 8 -13.47 -19.63 -9.55
C ARG A 8 -13.41 -18.65 -10.74
N PRO A 9 -13.86 -17.38 -10.62
CA PRO A 9 -13.74 -16.43 -11.73
C PRO A 9 -12.29 -16.20 -12.22
N LEU A 10 -11.31 -16.15 -11.30
CA LEU A 10 -9.90 -15.99 -11.64
C LEU A 10 -9.35 -17.24 -12.32
N VAL A 11 -9.73 -18.42 -11.81
CA VAL A 11 -9.35 -19.71 -12.41
C VAL A 11 -9.85 -19.80 -13.85
N VAL A 12 -11.13 -19.48 -14.07
CA VAL A 12 -11.74 -19.48 -15.41
C VAL A 12 -11.09 -18.45 -16.33
N ALA A 13 -10.75 -17.26 -15.81
CA ALA A 13 -10.06 -16.23 -16.59
C ALA A 13 -8.67 -16.69 -17.06
N ALA A 14 -7.89 -17.32 -16.18
CA ALA A 14 -6.56 -17.85 -16.51
C ALA A 14 -6.64 -18.98 -17.56
N ILE A 15 -7.58 -19.92 -17.40
CA ILE A 15 -7.82 -20.98 -18.39
C ILE A 15 -8.18 -20.38 -19.75
N ARG A 16 -9.12 -19.42 -19.78
CA ARG A 16 -9.52 -18.75 -21.01
C ARG A 16 -8.36 -18.00 -21.66
N ALA A 17 -7.49 -17.36 -20.88
CA ALA A 17 -6.31 -16.67 -21.40
C ALA A 17 -5.33 -17.64 -22.06
N GLU A 18 -5.04 -18.78 -21.42
CA GLU A 18 -4.17 -19.80 -21.98
C GLU A 18 -4.77 -20.40 -23.26
N LEU A 19 -6.05 -20.77 -23.26
CA LEU A 19 -6.73 -21.29 -24.45
C LEU A 19 -6.75 -20.27 -25.60
N ARG A 20 -6.87 -18.97 -25.32
CA ARG A 20 -6.76 -17.93 -26.35
C ARG A 20 -5.35 -17.84 -26.93
N SER A 21 -4.31 -17.98 -26.10
CA SER A 21 -2.92 -17.98 -26.56
C SER A 21 -2.64 -19.19 -27.47
N LEU A 22 -3.06 -20.38 -27.05
CA LEU A 22 -2.87 -21.62 -27.81
C LEU A 22 -3.59 -21.60 -29.16
N ARG A 23 -4.82 -21.06 -29.22
CA ARG A 23 -5.56 -20.90 -30.49
C ARG A 23 -4.82 -20.01 -31.50
N LYS A 24 -4.05 -19.03 -31.03
CA LYS A 24 -3.24 -18.15 -31.91
C LYS A 24 -1.93 -18.81 -32.36
N ALA A 25 -1.37 -19.72 -31.55
CA ALA A 25 -0.07 -20.34 -31.81
C ALA A 25 -0.11 -21.46 -32.88
N GLY A 26 -1.29 -21.94 -33.28
CA GLY A 26 -1.47 -22.92 -34.35
C GLY A 26 -1.01 -24.36 -34.02
N SER A 27 -0.24 -24.55 -32.95
CA SER A 27 0.15 -25.85 -32.40
C SER A 27 -0.51 -26.05 -31.04
N ILE A 28 -1.17 -27.19 -30.85
CA ILE A 28 -1.85 -27.56 -29.59
C ILE A 28 -0.97 -28.57 -28.86
N PRO A 29 -0.35 -28.21 -27.72
CA PRO A 29 0.39 -29.16 -26.92
C PRO A 29 -0.51 -30.24 -26.32
N GLY A 30 0.10 -31.34 -25.88
CA GLY A 30 -0.61 -32.37 -25.11
C GLY A 30 -1.32 -31.79 -23.88
N ARG A 31 -2.47 -32.39 -23.53
CA ARG A 31 -3.33 -31.97 -22.41
C ARG A 31 -2.56 -31.75 -21.12
N ASP A 32 -1.59 -32.62 -20.82
CA ASP A 32 -0.81 -32.55 -19.59
C ASP A 32 0.06 -31.29 -19.55
N LYS A 33 0.66 -30.92 -20.67
CA LYS A 33 1.45 -29.70 -20.80
C LYS A 33 0.60 -28.45 -20.64
N ILE A 34 -0.59 -28.42 -21.25
CA ILE A 34 -1.56 -27.32 -21.08
C ILE A 34 -1.99 -27.20 -19.62
N THR A 35 -2.29 -28.33 -18.98
CA THR A 35 -2.72 -28.36 -17.58
C THR A 35 -1.61 -27.89 -16.64
N ALA A 36 -0.36 -28.30 -16.89
CA ALA A 36 0.81 -27.85 -16.14
C ALA A 36 1.04 -26.34 -16.27
N THR A 37 0.97 -25.78 -17.49
CA THR A 37 1.09 -24.33 -17.71
C THR A 37 0.00 -23.56 -16.99
N ILE A 38 -1.25 -24.03 -17.06
CA ILE A 38 -2.37 -23.39 -16.36
C ILE A 38 -2.15 -23.44 -14.84
N ARG A 39 -1.70 -24.57 -14.29
CA ARG A 39 -1.38 -24.68 -12.85
C ARG A 39 -0.30 -23.69 -12.44
N GLN A 40 0.82 -23.65 -13.16
CA GLN A 40 1.90 -22.71 -12.87
C GLN A 40 1.41 -21.26 -12.86
N ARG A 41 0.63 -20.84 -13.87
CA ARG A 41 0.07 -19.49 -13.91
C ARG A 41 -0.86 -19.19 -12.73
N LEU A 42 -1.61 -20.18 -12.26
CA LEU A 42 -2.49 -20.01 -11.10
C LEU A 42 -1.67 -19.93 -9.80
N ASP A 43 -0.58 -20.68 -9.70
CA ASP A 43 0.34 -20.61 -8.56
C ASP A 43 1.04 -19.24 -8.51
N ASP A 44 1.53 -18.75 -9.64
CA ASP A 44 2.13 -17.41 -9.75
C ASP A 44 1.12 -16.31 -9.37
N LEU A 45 -0.13 -16.45 -9.83
CA LEU A 45 -1.22 -15.53 -9.47
C LEU A 45 -1.59 -15.61 -7.99
N ALA A 46 -1.50 -16.79 -7.37
CA ALA A 46 -1.73 -16.93 -5.94
C ALA A 46 -0.62 -16.23 -5.14
N LEU A 47 0.62 -16.30 -5.60
CA LEU A 47 1.77 -15.62 -5.00
C LEU A 47 1.74 -14.10 -5.15
N SER A 48 1.03 -13.57 -6.16
CA SER A 48 0.92 -12.12 -6.36
C SER A 48 -0.01 -11.42 -5.36
N ARG A 49 -0.74 -12.16 -4.51
CA ARG A 49 -1.56 -11.59 -3.43
C ARG A 49 -0.68 -11.12 -2.27
N LEU A 50 -1.06 -10.01 -1.64
CA LEU A 50 -0.46 -9.61 -0.36
C LEU A 50 -0.62 -10.73 0.67
N GLN A 51 0.49 -11.10 1.29
CA GLN A 51 0.57 -12.17 2.29
C GLN A 51 1.71 -11.88 3.26
N PRO A 52 1.64 -12.39 4.50
CA PRO A 52 2.78 -12.32 5.42
C PRO A 52 4.01 -12.99 4.81
N VAL A 53 5.18 -12.41 5.07
CA VAL A 53 6.48 -12.96 4.66
C VAL A 53 7.45 -12.96 5.83
N ILE A 54 8.42 -13.88 5.80
CA ILE A 54 9.50 -13.92 6.77
C ILE A 54 10.64 -13.04 6.25
N ASN A 55 11.00 -11.99 6.99
CA ASN A 55 12.14 -11.15 6.64
C ASN A 55 13.46 -11.81 7.11
N GLY A 56 14.16 -12.47 6.19
CA GLY A 56 15.49 -13.04 6.41
C GLY A 56 16.67 -12.13 6.00
N THR A 57 16.42 -10.87 5.62
CA THR A 57 17.44 -9.98 5.04
C THR A 57 18.29 -9.23 6.07
N GLY A 58 17.84 -9.16 7.32
CA GLY A 58 18.43 -8.30 8.35
C GLY A 58 18.13 -6.80 8.19
N VAL A 59 17.44 -6.38 7.13
CA VAL A 59 17.03 -4.98 6.91
C VAL A 59 15.76 -4.70 7.73
N VAL A 60 15.86 -3.84 8.75
CA VAL A 60 14.75 -3.52 9.66
C VAL A 60 13.66 -2.70 8.94
N VAL A 61 14.01 -1.56 8.34
CA VAL A 61 13.07 -0.73 7.57
C VAL A 61 13.11 -1.15 6.11
N HIS A 62 12.51 -2.31 5.83
CA HIS A 62 12.53 -2.86 4.48
C HIS A 62 11.41 -2.25 3.63
N THR A 63 11.74 -1.35 2.70
CA THR A 63 10.76 -0.62 1.87
C THR A 63 9.83 -1.54 1.07
N ASN A 64 10.37 -2.60 0.47
CA ASN A 64 9.58 -3.58 -0.31
C ASN A 64 8.71 -4.51 0.55
N LEU A 65 9.03 -4.70 1.83
CA LEU A 65 8.27 -5.57 2.74
C LEU A 65 7.33 -4.78 3.67
N GLY A 66 7.09 -3.50 3.37
CA GLY A 66 6.13 -2.68 4.12
C GLY A 66 6.70 -1.88 5.29
N ARG A 67 8.02 -1.66 5.34
CA ARG A 67 8.70 -0.84 6.35
C ARG A 67 8.54 -1.42 7.76
N SER A 68 7.96 -0.66 8.70
CA SER A 68 7.82 -1.08 10.09
C SER A 68 6.58 -1.97 10.26
N PRO A 69 6.73 -3.22 10.74
CA PRO A 69 5.57 -4.01 11.12
C PRO A 69 4.84 -3.36 12.30
N MET A 70 3.51 -3.48 12.33
CA MET A 70 2.68 -3.07 13.45
C MET A 70 1.75 -4.22 13.83
N ASN A 71 1.46 -4.35 15.13
CA ASN A 71 0.42 -5.26 15.58
C ASN A 71 -0.94 -4.77 15.05
N PRO A 72 -1.82 -5.68 14.60
CA PRO A 72 -3.14 -5.29 14.13
C PRO A 72 -3.90 -4.55 15.25
N LEU A 73 -4.45 -3.39 14.92
CA LEU A 73 -5.30 -2.63 15.83
C LEU A 73 -6.59 -3.43 16.07
N ALA A 74 -6.91 -3.67 17.33
CA ALA A 74 -8.03 -4.52 17.75
C ALA A 74 -9.40 -3.82 17.67
N THR A 75 -9.69 -3.08 16.60
CA THR A 75 -10.97 -2.36 16.45
C THR A 75 -11.84 -3.05 15.41
N THR A 76 -12.88 -3.75 15.86
CA THR A 76 -13.85 -4.46 15.00
C THR A 76 -15.20 -3.76 14.86
N GLY A 77 -15.34 -2.52 15.35
CA GLY A 77 -16.60 -1.78 15.40
C GLY A 77 -16.47 -0.28 15.14
N PHE A 78 -17.57 0.45 15.29
CA PHE A 78 -17.57 1.91 15.16
C PHE A 78 -16.66 2.54 16.22
N VAL A 79 -15.94 3.58 15.80
CA VAL A 79 -15.09 4.40 16.67
C VAL A 79 -15.49 5.85 16.55
N ASN A 80 -15.10 6.67 17.52
CA ASN A 80 -15.35 8.12 17.55
C ASN A 80 -14.46 8.89 16.56
N LEU A 81 -14.31 8.38 15.33
CA LEU A 81 -13.36 8.86 14.31
C LEU A 81 -13.50 10.36 14.05
N GLU A 82 -14.72 10.89 14.02
CA GLU A 82 -15.01 12.32 13.85
C GLU A 82 -16.12 12.76 14.80
N MET A 83 -16.21 12.12 15.98
CA MET A 83 -17.23 12.45 16.98
C MET A 83 -16.55 12.90 18.26
N ASP A 84 -16.84 14.12 18.67
CA ASP A 84 -16.47 14.59 20.01
C ASP A 84 -17.49 14.04 21.00
N LEU A 85 -17.04 13.18 21.90
CA LEU A 85 -17.89 12.53 22.89
C LEU A 85 -18.31 13.47 24.03
N VAL A 86 -17.60 14.58 24.24
CA VAL A 86 -17.94 15.59 25.25
C VAL A 86 -19.10 16.45 24.74
N THR A 87 -19.04 16.90 23.49
CA THR A 87 -20.06 17.79 22.92
C THR A 87 -21.17 17.06 22.17
N GLY A 88 -20.95 15.79 21.82
CA GLY A 88 -21.87 14.99 20.99
C GLY A 88 -21.95 15.46 19.54
N ARG A 89 -21.01 16.29 19.08
CA ARG A 89 -21.00 16.91 17.74
C ARG A 89 -19.86 16.37 16.90
N ARG A 90 -19.90 16.66 15.59
CA ARG A 90 -18.79 16.35 14.68
C ARG A 90 -17.53 17.06 15.14
N GLY A 91 -16.48 16.28 15.39
CA GLY A 91 -15.14 16.73 15.76
C GLY A 91 -14.12 16.54 14.64
N ALA A 92 -12.90 16.99 14.89
CA ALA A 92 -11.77 16.78 13.97
C ALA A 92 -11.20 15.36 14.13
N ARG A 93 -10.83 14.74 12.99
CA ARG A 93 -10.43 13.34 12.94
C ARG A 93 -9.16 13.02 13.72
N ALA A 94 -8.16 13.89 13.62
CA ALA A 94 -6.83 13.66 14.14
C ALA A 94 -6.54 14.44 15.43
N ALA A 95 -7.53 15.12 16.02
CA ALA A 95 -7.31 16.10 17.10
C ALA A 95 -6.48 15.54 18.27
N TYR A 96 -6.78 14.30 18.70
CA TYR A 96 -6.02 13.64 19.77
C TYR A 96 -4.57 13.39 19.35
N LEU A 97 -4.35 12.83 18.17
CA LEU A 97 -3.02 12.50 17.64
C LEU A 97 -2.18 13.76 17.40
N GLU A 98 -2.77 14.80 16.82
CA GLU A 98 -2.11 16.09 16.56
C GLU A 98 -1.68 16.75 17.85
N ARG A 99 -2.51 16.72 18.89
CA ARG A 99 -2.12 17.20 20.22
C ARG A 99 -0.95 16.40 20.78
N CYS A 100 -1.02 15.06 20.75
CA CYS A 100 0.08 14.21 21.23
C CYS A 100 1.39 14.49 20.48
N LEU A 101 1.34 14.69 19.16
CA LEU A 101 2.51 14.99 18.35
C LEU A 101 3.09 16.38 18.65
N ALA A 102 2.24 17.39 18.85
CA ALA A 102 2.69 18.73 19.23
C ALA A 102 3.44 18.70 20.57
N GLU A 103 2.88 18.02 21.57
CA GLU A 103 3.51 17.83 22.88
C GLU A 103 4.83 17.05 22.79
N LEU A 104 4.83 15.93 22.05
CA LEU A 104 6.03 15.10 21.89
C LEU A 104 7.18 15.86 21.21
N CYS A 105 6.86 16.70 20.23
CA CYS A 105 7.85 17.47 19.48
C CYS A 105 8.19 18.82 20.13
N GLY A 106 7.50 19.24 21.18
CA GLY A 106 7.62 20.58 21.75
C GLY A 106 7.21 21.70 20.77
N ALA A 107 6.27 21.42 19.87
CA ALA A 107 5.81 22.34 18.84
C ALA A 107 4.49 23.01 19.24
N GLU A 108 4.22 24.22 18.74
CA GLU A 108 2.97 24.96 19.00
C GLU A 108 1.73 24.23 18.45
N ALA A 109 1.90 23.51 17.34
CA ALA A 109 0.85 22.72 16.70
C ALA A 109 1.47 21.60 15.84
N ALA A 110 0.66 20.58 15.53
CA ALA A 110 1.03 19.53 14.60
C ALA A 110 -0.15 19.20 13.67
N MET A 111 0.16 18.62 12.51
CA MET A 111 -0.83 18.15 11.53
C MET A 111 -0.41 16.79 10.99
N VAL A 112 -1.38 15.88 10.82
CA VAL A 112 -1.14 14.57 10.21
C VAL A 112 -1.76 14.50 8.83
N VAL A 113 -0.96 14.06 7.87
CA VAL A 113 -1.37 13.85 6.48
C VAL A 113 -0.95 12.45 6.02
N ASN A 114 -1.39 12.05 4.83
CA ASN A 114 -1.21 10.70 4.32
C ASN A 114 0.25 10.17 4.42
N ASN A 115 1.23 10.97 3.99
CA ASN A 115 2.65 10.63 4.08
C ASN A 115 3.53 11.88 4.00
N CYS A 116 4.85 11.72 4.19
CA CYS A 116 5.81 12.84 4.15
C CYS A 116 5.86 13.54 2.77
N ALA A 117 5.60 12.83 1.67
CA ALA A 117 5.57 13.46 0.34
C ALA A 117 4.38 14.43 0.21
N ALA A 118 3.20 14.04 0.71
CA ALA A 118 2.04 14.93 0.78
C ALA A 118 2.30 16.12 1.71
N ALA A 119 2.97 15.90 2.85
CA ALA A 119 3.36 16.97 3.76
C ALA A 119 4.27 18.00 3.07
N LEU A 120 5.29 17.54 2.34
CA LEU A 120 6.17 18.41 1.56
C LEU A 120 5.37 19.25 0.55
N VAL A 121 4.50 18.63 -0.25
CA VAL A 121 3.69 19.35 -1.25
C VAL A 121 2.78 20.39 -0.60
N LEU A 122 2.12 20.04 0.52
CA LEU A 122 1.24 20.96 1.23
C LEU A 122 2.02 22.14 1.83
N ASN A 123 3.16 21.87 2.46
CA ASN A 123 4.03 22.89 3.03
C ASN A 123 4.52 23.85 1.95
N LEU A 124 5.09 23.32 0.85
CA LEU A 124 5.56 24.14 -0.26
C LEU A 124 4.41 24.98 -0.81
N ARG A 125 3.27 24.37 -1.14
CA ARG A 125 2.11 25.11 -1.68
C ARG A 125 1.64 26.23 -0.75
N HIS A 126 1.63 26.00 0.55
CA HIS A 126 1.21 27.00 1.54
C HIS A 126 2.20 28.16 1.62
N PHE A 127 3.48 27.87 1.86
CA PHE A 127 4.49 28.89 2.08
C PHE A 127 4.88 29.64 0.79
N THR A 128 4.75 29.00 -0.37
CA THR A 128 5.05 29.62 -1.66
C THR A 128 3.87 30.31 -2.32
N ALA A 129 2.73 30.47 -1.62
CA ALA A 129 1.54 31.10 -2.18
C ALA A 129 1.76 32.57 -2.60
N LYS A 130 2.70 33.27 -1.93
CA LYS A 130 3.04 34.67 -2.21
C LYS A 130 4.38 34.83 -2.92
N LYS A 131 5.35 33.95 -2.63
CA LYS A 131 6.69 33.95 -3.24
C LYS A 131 7.04 32.52 -3.67
N THR A 132 7.33 32.31 -4.94
CA THR A 132 7.46 30.97 -5.53
C THR A 132 8.82 30.30 -5.29
N GLU A 133 9.80 31.03 -4.77
CA GLU A 133 11.15 30.52 -4.57
C GLU A 133 11.32 29.87 -3.19
N VAL A 134 12.00 28.72 -3.17
CA VAL A 134 12.41 27.99 -1.96
C VAL A 134 13.89 27.68 -2.07
N ILE A 135 14.66 28.08 -1.05
CA ILE A 135 16.09 27.82 -1.00
C ILE A 135 16.31 26.41 -0.47
N VAL A 136 17.09 25.61 -1.19
CA VAL A 136 17.46 24.24 -0.82
C VAL A 136 18.90 23.99 -1.23
N SER A 137 19.65 23.23 -0.44
CA SER A 137 21.00 22.83 -0.84
C SER A 137 20.92 21.89 -2.04
N ARG A 138 21.84 22.03 -3.01
CA ARG A 138 21.93 21.08 -4.13
C ARG A 138 22.16 19.64 -3.66
N GLY A 139 22.82 19.46 -2.51
CA GLY A 139 23.03 18.13 -1.90
C GLY A 139 21.77 17.52 -1.27
N GLU A 140 20.71 18.31 -1.08
CA GLU A 140 19.44 17.86 -0.51
C GLU A 140 18.40 17.51 -1.58
N LEU A 141 18.76 17.62 -2.87
CA LEU A 141 17.96 17.14 -3.99
C LEU A 141 18.05 15.61 -4.07
N VAL A 142 17.47 14.95 -3.08
CA VAL A 142 17.51 13.49 -2.91
C VAL A 142 16.35 12.80 -3.63
N GLN A 143 16.61 11.59 -4.12
CA GLN A 143 15.61 10.68 -4.66
C GLN A 143 15.41 9.53 -3.68
N ILE A 144 14.18 9.38 -3.16
CA ILE A 144 13.82 8.30 -2.23
C ILE A 144 12.67 7.50 -2.82
N GLY A 145 12.86 6.20 -3.00
CA GLY A 145 11.78 5.27 -3.36
C GLY A 145 11.38 5.22 -4.84
N GLY A 146 12.13 5.89 -5.73
CA GLY A 146 12.06 5.66 -7.17
C GLY A 146 13.33 4.94 -7.59
N GLY A 147 13.21 3.66 -7.97
CA GLY A 147 14.14 3.12 -8.97
C GLY A 147 13.94 3.83 -10.29
#